data_AF-A0A8B8L549-F1
#
_entry.id   AF-A0A8B8L549-F1
#
_cell.length_a   1.000
_cell.length_b   1.000
_cell.length_c   1.000
_cell.angle_alpha   90.00
_cell.angle_beta   90.00
_cell.angle_gamma   90.00
#
_symmetry.space_group_name_H-M   'P 1'
#
loop_
_entity.id
_entity.type
_entity.pdbx_description
1 polymer ?
#
loop_
_entity_poly.entity_id
_entity_poly.type
_entity_poly.pdbx_seq_one_letter_code
_entity_poly.pdbx_strand_id
1 'polypeptide(L)'
;MLLLPSTSYSLYQELRNPIKTATFVSESFELRPGTVASKTLMNIEFPKGHIGIKSFDAELVDQEGNSIPLYEAYLHHWFAIKYFENTTMAHNPKLHHSLLDGFIYKRNDGTCNDFLLPHYWGFGSESRGTTSNIPDPFAVELGNPTQIPNGYEEKWLFSIMVIDTRGTQDRKGCSECRCDLFNLPNDFYNVTKDIHGQPLTTDYKGGLFCCQDNLTCKLKEGFQGPKRNLSLRYKIRWVEWDKYQVPLKVYILDSTDKMRSNGSHTIHDCQAEYTILPNGSSDSLHVQKAKIKMEKGGYLIYGTTHMHTVVVNATLYGQDGRTLCTSTPKYGTGKEPGNENGYAVGMSVCYPQPGSIKINDGETLTIESRYRNEFLTGAMGHFYIYLAERLHEDIKNSM
;
A
#
# COMPACT_ATOMS: atom_id res chain seq x y z
N MET A 1 5.58 -68.37 -15.78
CA MET A 1 4.65 -67.49 -15.05
C MET A 1 5.47 -66.39 -14.41
N LEU A 2 5.32 -65.16 -14.91
CA LEU A 2 5.88 -63.96 -14.31
C LEU A 2 5.05 -63.59 -13.08
N LEU A 3 5.70 -63.31 -11.95
CA LEU A 3 5.13 -62.49 -10.90
C LEU A 3 6.14 -61.37 -10.59
N LEU A 4 5.71 -60.17 -10.94
CA LEU A 4 6.39 -58.89 -10.78
C LEU A 4 6.54 -58.52 -9.29
N PRO A 5 7.56 -57.74 -8.92
CA PRO A 5 7.70 -57.19 -7.58
C PRO A 5 6.67 -56.05 -7.40
N SER A 6 5.85 -56.15 -6.35
CA SER A 6 4.99 -55.07 -5.90
C SER A 6 5.86 -53.95 -5.33
N THR A 7 6.09 -52.91 -6.14
CA THR A 7 6.66 -51.65 -5.70
C THR A 7 5.69 -50.97 -4.73
N SER A 8 6.21 -50.68 -3.56
CA SER A 8 5.65 -49.78 -2.57
C SER A 8 5.28 -48.43 -3.20
N TYR A 9 3.99 -48.11 -3.23
CA TYR A 9 3.51 -46.74 -3.40
C TYR A 9 3.92 -45.93 -2.16
N SER A 10 5.06 -45.25 -2.26
CA SER A 10 5.50 -44.21 -1.32
C SER A 10 5.95 -43.02 -2.16
N LEU A 11 5.01 -42.19 -2.62
CA LEU A 11 5.32 -40.88 -3.18
C LEU A 11 4.04 -40.04 -3.20
N TYR A 12 4.19 -38.74 -2.88
CA TYR A 12 3.20 -37.68 -2.73
C TYR A 12 2.62 -37.43 -1.33
N GLN A 13 3.53 -37.31 -0.37
CA GLN A 13 3.37 -36.31 0.69
C GLN A 13 4.67 -35.48 0.76
N GLU A 14 5.05 -34.84 -0.34
CA GLU A 14 6.04 -33.77 -0.26
C GLU A 14 5.44 -32.67 0.62
N LEU A 15 6.13 -32.40 1.73
CA LEU A 15 5.74 -31.45 2.76
C LEU A 15 5.43 -30.09 2.11
N ARG A 16 4.15 -29.72 2.01
CA ARG A 16 3.80 -28.30 1.93
C ARG A 16 4.23 -27.69 3.25
N ASN A 17 5.20 -26.75 3.21
CA ASN A 17 5.56 -25.99 4.39
C ASN A 17 4.27 -25.38 4.99
N PRO A 18 3.93 -25.69 6.25
CA PRO A 18 2.65 -25.28 6.81
C PRO A 18 2.60 -23.75 6.88
N ILE A 19 1.52 -23.16 6.35
CA ILE A 19 1.29 -21.72 6.46
C ILE A 19 1.03 -21.39 7.93
N LYS A 20 1.94 -20.63 8.53
CA LYS A 20 1.84 -20.04 9.86
C LYS A 20 1.01 -18.77 9.79
N THR A 21 0.43 -18.38 10.93
CA THR A 21 -0.43 -17.20 11.04
C THR A 21 -0.32 -16.62 12.45
N ALA A 22 -0.24 -15.31 12.54
CA ALA A 22 -0.31 -14.57 13.79
C ALA A 22 -1.05 -13.26 13.58
N THR A 23 -1.67 -12.79 14.66
CA THR A 23 -2.35 -11.49 14.73
C THR A 23 -1.65 -10.66 15.79
N PHE A 24 -1.35 -9.42 15.45
CA PHE A 24 -0.63 -8.46 16.28
C PHE A 24 -1.45 -7.17 16.39
N VAL A 25 -1.10 -6.33 17.36
CA VAL A 25 -1.71 -5.02 17.56
C VAL A 25 -0.60 -4.00 17.75
N SER A 26 -0.64 -2.90 17.01
CA SER A 26 0.35 -1.82 17.12
C SER A 26 0.21 -1.05 18.44
N GLU A 27 1.24 -0.25 18.75
CA GLU A 27 1.09 0.85 19.70
C GLU A 27 -0.14 1.72 19.36
N SER A 28 -0.84 2.18 20.39
CA SER A 28 -2.04 2.98 20.24
C SER A 28 -1.72 4.46 20.08
N PHE A 29 -2.59 5.19 19.38
CA PHE A 29 -2.50 6.64 19.22
C PHE A 29 -3.82 7.33 19.59
N GLU A 30 -3.73 8.48 20.26
CA GLU A 30 -4.88 9.28 20.69
C GLU A 30 -5.45 10.07 19.50
N LEU A 31 -6.78 10.05 19.37
CA LEU A 31 -7.55 10.88 18.45
C LEU A 31 -8.63 11.63 19.20
N ARG A 32 -8.88 12.86 18.75
CA ARG A 32 -10.03 13.68 19.14
C ARG A 32 -10.87 13.96 17.89
N PRO A 33 -12.16 14.30 18.06
CA PRO A 33 -12.99 14.69 16.93
C PRO A 33 -12.31 15.70 16.00
N GLY A 34 -12.28 15.40 14.70
CA GLY A 34 -11.65 16.23 13.67
C GLY A 34 -10.14 16.08 13.54
N THR A 35 -9.43 15.48 14.50
CA THR A 35 -7.97 15.41 14.48
C THR A 35 -7.45 14.40 13.46
N VAL A 36 -6.34 14.73 12.82
CA VAL A 36 -5.51 13.80 12.06
C VAL A 36 -4.41 13.24 12.95
N ALA A 37 -4.31 11.91 13.00
CA ALA A 37 -3.14 11.22 13.53
C ALA A 37 -2.33 10.67 12.36
N SER A 38 -1.17 11.25 12.11
CA SER A 38 -0.17 10.76 11.15
C SER A 38 1.06 10.31 11.93
N LYS A 39 1.20 8.99 12.09
CA LYS A 39 2.18 8.36 13.00
C LYS A 39 3.14 7.46 12.25
N THR A 40 4.41 7.52 12.65
CA THR A 40 5.44 6.55 12.27
C THR A 40 5.73 5.66 13.47
N LEU A 41 5.31 4.39 13.40
CA LEU A 41 5.54 3.40 14.46
C LEU A 41 6.69 2.49 14.04
N MET A 42 7.85 2.64 14.68
CA MET A 42 9.05 1.85 14.39
C MET A 42 9.00 0.49 15.06
N ASN A 43 9.82 -0.46 14.58
CA ASN A 43 10.03 -1.77 15.22
C ASN A 43 8.72 -2.56 15.49
N ILE A 44 7.79 -2.55 14.54
CA ILE A 44 6.51 -3.26 14.70
C ILE A 44 6.75 -4.76 14.88
N GLU A 45 5.88 -5.42 15.64
CA GLU A 45 5.97 -6.87 15.78
C GLU A 45 5.78 -7.55 14.42
N PHE A 46 6.73 -8.40 14.05
CA PHE A 46 6.76 -9.04 12.75
C PHE A 46 7.39 -10.44 12.88
N PRO A 47 6.91 -11.46 12.15
CA PRO A 47 7.51 -12.79 12.17
C PRO A 47 9.01 -12.75 11.84
N LYS A 48 9.81 -13.48 12.61
CA LYS A 48 11.28 -13.53 12.50
C LYS A 48 11.76 -14.77 11.77
N GLY A 49 13.00 -14.72 11.27
CA GLY A 49 13.65 -15.79 10.54
C GLY A 49 13.69 -15.54 9.04
N HIS A 50 14.22 -16.51 8.29
CA HIS A 50 14.16 -16.48 6.82
C HIS A 50 12.81 -17.08 6.40
N ILE A 51 11.89 -16.22 5.99
CA ILE A 51 10.48 -16.58 5.78
C ILE A 51 9.94 -16.02 4.47
N GLY A 52 8.84 -16.62 4.00
CA GLY A 52 8.06 -16.13 2.88
C GLY A 52 6.70 -15.61 3.33
N ILE A 53 6.44 -14.31 3.19
CA ILE A 53 5.14 -13.72 3.51
C ILE A 53 4.12 -14.10 2.42
N LYS A 54 2.97 -14.57 2.91
CA LYS A 54 1.82 -15.02 2.12
C LYS A 54 0.67 -14.03 2.16
N SER A 55 0.48 -13.29 3.25
CA SER A 55 -0.43 -12.14 3.29
C SER A 55 -0.09 -11.24 4.48
N PHE A 56 -0.43 -9.96 4.36
CA PHE A 56 -0.35 -8.96 5.41
C PHE A 56 -1.58 -8.04 5.31
N ASP A 57 -2.54 -8.27 6.19
CA ASP A 57 -3.83 -7.59 6.18
C ASP A 57 -4.02 -6.84 7.51
N ALA A 58 -4.52 -5.60 7.48
CA ALA A 58 -4.66 -4.77 8.67
C ALA A 58 -5.97 -3.96 8.70
N GLU A 59 -6.38 -3.60 9.91
CA GLU A 59 -7.55 -2.77 10.18
C GLU A 59 -7.39 -1.95 11.46
N LEU A 60 -8.23 -0.94 11.62
CA LEU A 60 -8.26 -0.06 12.78
C LEU A 60 -9.21 -0.62 13.86
N VAL A 61 -8.73 -0.67 15.10
CA VAL A 61 -9.50 -1.16 16.26
C VAL A 61 -9.44 -0.19 17.44
N ASP A 62 -10.46 -0.21 18.30
CA ASP A 62 -10.43 0.45 19.61
C ASP A 62 -9.65 -0.36 20.66
N GLN A 63 -9.68 0.11 21.91
CA GLN A 63 -8.96 -0.47 23.04
C GLN A 63 -9.51 -1.84 23.45
N GLU A 64 -10.79 -2.08 23.18
CA GLU A 64 -11.49 -3.34 23.39
C GLU A 64 -11.29 -4.32 22.23
N GLY A 65 -10.66 -3.88 21.14
CA GLY A 65 -10.39 -4.68 19.95
C GLY A 65 -11.56 -4.73 18.96
N ASN A 66 -12.56 -3.86 19.08
CA ASN A 66 -13.64 -3.75 18.11
C ASN A 66 -13.19 -2.97 16.88
N SER A 67 -13.63 -3.42 15.71
CA SER A 67 -13.37 -2.74 14.45
C SER A 67 -14.11 -1.40 14.40
N ILE A 68 -13.45 -0.36 13.89
CA ILE A 68 -14.02 0.99 13.83
C ILE A 68 -14.67 1.26 12.46
N PRO A 69 -15.87 1.87 12.42
CA PRO A 69 -16.47 2.31 11.18
C PRO A 69 -15.71 3.51 10.55
N LEU A 70 -15.60 3.51 9.22
CA LEU A 70 -14.91 4.56 8.46
C LEU A 70 -15.55 5.96 8.60
N TYR A 71 -16.85 6.03 8.89
CA TYR A 71 -17.55 7.29 9.14
C TYR A 71 -17.29 7.87 10.54
N GLU A 72 -16.55 7.16 11.39
CA GLU A 72 -16.06 7.65 12.68
C GLU A 72 -14.56 7.91 12.63
N ALA A 73 -13.76 6.93 12.23
CA ALA A 73 -12.32 7.05 12.02
C ALA A 73 -12.00 6.59 10.61
N TYR A 74 -11.63 7.52 9.76
CA TYR A 74 -11.23 7.21 8.40
C TYR A 74 -9.76 6.80 8.39
N LEU A 75 -9.49 5.51 8.15
CA LEU A 75 -8.15 5.01 7.89
C LEU A 75 -7.73 5.49 6.50
N HIS A 76 -7.00 6.61 6.44
CA HIS A 76 -6.58 7.19 5.18
C HIS A 76 -5.49 6.33 4.53
N HIS A 77 -4.49 5.91 5.32
CA HIS A 77 -3.56 4.86 4.92
C HIS A 77 -2.89 4.20 6.13
N TRP A 78 -2.42 2.97 5.92
CA TRP A 78 -1.37 2.34 6.72
C TRP A 78 -0.38 1.74 5.73
N PHE A 79 0.91 1.97 5.92
CA PHE A 79 1.96 1.49 5.04
C PHE A 79 3.02 0.79 5.84
N ALA A 80 3.40 -0.44 5.46
CA ALA A 80 4.51 -1.16 6.06
C ALA A 80 5.78 -0.93 5.23
N ILE A 81 6.80 -0.37 5.87
CA ILE A 81 8.09 -0.06 5.23
C ILE A 81 9.18 -0.90 5.90
N LYS A 82 9.97 -1.57 5.09
CA LYS A 82 11.11 -2.38 5.51
C LYS A 82 12.33 -1.48 5.71
N TYR A 83 13.11 -1.71 6.75
CA TYR A 83 14.39 -1.05 6.94
C TYR A 83 15.36 -1.97 7.65
N PHE A 84 16.66 -1.69 7.49
CA PHE A 84 17.71 -2.36 8.25
C PHE A 84 18.25 -1.40 9.29
N GLU A 85 18.39 -1.86 10.53
CA GLU A 85 18.94 -1.08 11.64
C GLU A 85 20.29 -1.66 12.07
N ASN A 86 21.28 -0.79 12.25
CA ASN A 86 22.60 -1.18 12.74
C ASN A 86 22.52 -1.59 14.22
N THR A 87 22.82 -2.86 14.51
CA THR A 87 22.71 -3.43 15.86
C THR A 87 23.70 -2.80 16.86
N THR A 88 24.82 -2.25 16.38
CA THR A 88 25.84 -1.62 17.24
C THR A 88 25.40 -0.22 17.69
N MET A 89 24.69 0.50 16.82
CA MET A 89 24.16 1.84 17.13
C MET A 89 22.90 1.77 17.99
N ALA A 90 22.04 0.77 17.78
CA ALA A 90 20.85 0.52 18.60
C ALA A 90 21.17 0.38 20.10
N HIS A 91 22.37 -0.12 20.44
CA HIS A 91 22.84 -0.27 21.82
C HIS A 91 23.54 0.97 22.41
N ASN A 92 23.76 2.04 21.62
CA ASN A 92 24.46 3.23 22.09
C ASN A 92 23.84 4.53 21.54
N PRO A 93 22.74 5.02 22.16
CA PRO A 93 21.97 6.17 21.66
C PRO A 93 22.76 7.47 21.49
N LYS A 94 23.93 7.57 22.13
CA LYS A 94 24.85 8.72 22.08
C LYS A 94 25.57 8.88 20.73
N LEU A 95 25.49 7.89 19.84
CA LEU A 95 26.07 7.91 18.49
C LEU A 95 25.11 8.39 17.39
N HIS A 96 23.83 8.68 17.72
CA HIS A 96 22.91 9.31 16.77
C HIS A 96 23.28 10.79 16.61
N HIS A 97 23.98 11.13 15.52
CA HIS A 97 24.21 12.52 15.13
C HIS A 97 23.05 13.06 14.28
N SER A 98 22.28 12.16 13.64
CA SER A 98 21.06 12.41 12.86
C SER A 98 19.99 11.32 13.10
N LEU A 99 18.71 11.66 12.87
CA LEU A 99 17.56 10.74 12.90
C LEU A 99 17.66 9.59 11.87
N LEU A 100 18.54 9.71 10.87
CA LEU A 100 18.77 8.73 9.81
C LEU A 100 20.01 7.86 10.04
N ASP A 101 20.84 8.19 11.03
CA ASP A 101 22.08 7.45 11.28
C ASP A 101 21.76 6.04 11.77
N GLY A 102 22.29 5.04 11.08
CA GLY A 102 22.11 3.62 11.44
C GLY A 102 20.91 2.94 10.79
N PHE A 103 20.09 3.64 9.99
CA PHE A 103 18.95 3.08 9.28
C PHE A 103 19.16 3.02 7.77
N ILE A 104 18.84 1.87 7.15
CA ILE A 104 18.80 1.69 5.70
C ILE A 104 17.37 1.32 5.31
N TYR A 105 16.60 2.29 4.85
CA TYR A 105 15.25 2.04 4.33
C TYR A 105 15.32 1.22 3.04
N LYS A 106 14.57 0.13 2.99
CA LYS A 106 14.43 -0.72 1.81
C LYS A 106 13.08 -0.43 1.17
N ARG A 107 13.14 -0.01 -0.09
CA ARG A 107 11.96 0.32 -0.90
C ARG A 107 11.49 -0.91 -1.67
N ASN A 108 10.26 -0.86 -2.16
CA ASN A 108 9.79 -1.81 -3.17
C ASN A 108 10.53 -1.60 -4.52
N ASP A 109 10.31 -2.47 -5.49
CA ASP A 109 10.97 -2.48 -6.79
C ASP A 109 10.36 -1.48 -7.81
N GLY A 110 9.38 -0.66 -7.39
CA GLY A 110 8.71 0.38 -8.19
C GLY A 110 9.61 1.56 -8.59
N THR A 111 9.15 2.33 -9.57
CA THR A 111 9.97 3.35 -10.27
C THR A 111 9.90 4.76 -9.68
N CYS A 112 9.02 5.03 -8.72
CA CYS A 112 8.83 6.38 -8.18
C CYS A 112 10.02 6.89 -7.35
N ASN A 113 10.20 8.23 -7.34
CA ASN A 113 11.23 9.00 -6.62
C ASN A 113 11.55 8.48 -5.22
N ASP A 114 12.79 8.64 -4.76
CA ASP A 114 13.41 8.05 -3.55
C ASP A 114 12.59 8.03 -2.25
N PHE A 115 11.63 8.95 -2.08
CA PHE A 115 10.81 9.05 -0.86
C PHE A 115 9.33 8.70 -1.06
N LEU A 116 8.85 8.52 -2.30
CA LEU A 116 7.42 8.34 -2.59
C LEU A 116 7.03 6.88 -2.74
N LEU A 117 5.97 6.45 -2.07
CA LEU A 117 5.47 5.07 -2.12
C LEU A 117 6.57 4.02 -1.83
N PRO A 118 7.39 4.15 -0.75
CA PRO A 118 8.50 3.23 -0.47
C PRO A 118 8.04 1.88 0.10
N HIS A 119 6.77 1.76 0.47
CA HIS A 119 6.24 0.63 1.23
C HIS A 119 6.07 -0.63 0.40
N TYR A 120 5.93 -1.76 1.08
CA TYR A 120 5.67 -3.07 0.45
C TYR A 120 4.19 -3.46 0.57
N TRP A 121 3.58 -3.05 1.68
CA TRP A 121 2.23 -3.43 2.06
C TRP A 121 1.47 -2.22 2.54
N GLY A 122 0.15 -2.33 2.45
CA GLY A 122 -0.75 -1.38 3.04
C GLY A 122 -1.53 -0.56 2.02
N PHE A 123 -2.70 -0.14 2.48
CA PHE A 123 -3.74 0.54 1.72
C PHE A 123 -4.40 1.59 2.62
N GLY A 124 -5.55 2.12 2.22
CA GLY A 124 -6.39 2.99 3.04
C GLY A 124 -7.66 2.31 3.54
N SER A 125 -8.77 3.00 3.38
CA SER A 125 -10.09 2.59 3.84
C SER A 125 -10.57 1.25 3.27
N GLU A 126 -10.03 0.84 2.12
CA GLU A 126 -10.36 -0.39 1.42
C GLU A 126 -9.73 -1.65 2.02
N SER A 127 -8.90 -1.52 3.05
CA SER A 127 -8.05 -2.61 3.55
C SER A 127 -8.83 -3.86 3.94
N ARG A 128 -10.00 -3.72 4.59
CA ARG A 128 -10.80 -4.87 5.05
C ARG A 128 -11.36 -5.72 3.92
N GLY A 129 -11.66 -5.12 2.77
CA GLY A 129 -12.20 -5.81 1.60
C GLY A 129 -11.14 -6.18 0.56
N THR A 130 -9.86 -5.87 0.81
CA THR A 130 -8.76 -6.08 -0.14
C THR A 130 -7.73 -7.03 0.49
N THR A 131 -7.81 -8.31 0.16
CA THR A 131 -6.91 -9.31 0.72
C THR A 131 -5.61 -9.39 -0.07
N SER A 132 -4.50 -9.50 0.64
CA SER A 132 -3.16 -9.59 0.07
C SER A 132 -2.65 -11.03 -0.11
N ASN A 133 -3.56 -11.99 -0.31
CA ASN A 133 -3.26 -13.43 -0.27
C ASN A 133 -2.44 -13.90 -1.49
N ILE A 134 -1.19 -14.29 -1.30
CA ILE A 134 -0.27 -14.74 -2.36
C ILE A 134 -0.39 -16.26 -2.54
N PRO A 135 -0.60 -16.77 -3.77
CA PRO A 135 -0.68 -18.21 -4.02
C PRO A 135 0.67 -18.92 -3.87
N ASP A 136 0.67 -20.21 -3.52
CA ASP A 136 1.89 -21.04 -3.61
C ASP A 136 2.32 -21.23 -5.07
N PRO A 137 3.62 -21.40 -5.35
CA PRO A 137 4.77 -21.39 -4.42
C PRO A 137 5.36 -19.99 -4.17
N PHE A 138 4.65 -18.92 -4.53
CA PHE A 138 5.19 -17.56 -4.49
C PHE A 138 5.13 -16.96 -3.08
N ALA A 139 6.09 -16.12 -2.72
CA ALA A 139 6.07 -15.37 -1.47
C ALA A 139 6.95 -14.11 -1.54
N VAL A 140 6.65 -13.11 -0.70
CA VAL A 140 7.59 -12.00 -0.49
C VAL A 140 8.64 -12.48 0.51
N GLU A 141 9.88 -12.62 0.05
CA GLU A 141 11.01 -13.13 0.84
C GLU A 141 11.49 -12.10 1.85
N LEU A 142 11.68 -12.54 3.10
CA LEU A 142 12.17 -11.72 4.21
C LEU A 142 13.20 -12.46 5.05
N GLY A 143 14.07 -11.69 5.73
CA GLY A 143 15.08 -12.26 6.61
C GLY A 143 16.17 -13.04 5.89
N ASN A 144 16.38 -12.84 4.58
CA ASN A 144 17.43 -13.53 3.83
C ASN A 144 18.83 -13.06 4.31
N PRO A 145 19.63 -13.94 4.95
CA PRO A 145 20.93 -13.56 5.51
C PRO A 145 21.94 -13.04 4.49
N THR A 146 21.77 -13.37 3.20
CA THR A 146 22.64 -12.89 2.12
C THR A 146 22.30 -11.46 1.68
N GLN A 147 21.10 -10.97 1.98
CA GLN A 147 20.63 -9.63 1.61
C GLN A 147 20.77 -8.61 2.76
N ILE A 148 20.86 -9.10 4.00
CA ILE A 148 21.02 -8.27 5.20
C ILE A 148 22.52 -7.99 5.42
N PRO A 149 22.97 -6.73 5.46
CA PRO A 149 24.36 -6.39 5.73
C PRO A 149 24.82 -6.87 7.11
N ASN A 150 26.09 -7.25 7.22
CA ASN A 150 26.69 -7.63 8.50
C ASN A 150 26.53 -6.51 9.54
N GLY A 151 26.06 -6.87 10.74
CA GLY A 151 25.80 -5.92 11.83
C GLY A 151 24.49 -5.14 11.70
N TYR A 152 23.59 -5.57 10.82
CA TYR A 152 22.24 -5.02 10.71
C TYR A 152 21.17 -6.08 11.00
N GLU A 153 20.01 -5.62 11.48
CA GLU A 153 18.79 -6.41 11.63
C GLU A 153 17.71 -5.87 10.69
N GLU A 154 16.98 -6.77 10.01
CA GLU A 154 15.80 -6.41 9.23
C GLU A 154 14.59 -6.17 10.14
N LYS A 155 13.98 -4.99 9.99
CA LYS A 155 12.83 -4.54 10.78
C LYS A 155 11.80 -3.84 9.91
N TRP A 156 10.64 -3.60 10.51
CA TRP A 156 9.49 -2.99 9.86
C TRP A 156 8.97 -1.82 10.68
N LEU A 157 8.47 -0.81 9.98
CA LEU A 157 7.73 0.29 10.57
C LEU A 157 6.37 0.43 9.89
N PHE A 158 5.42 1.04 10.59
CA PHE A 158 4.22 1.56 9.98
C PHE A 158 4.30 3.07 9.79
N SER A 159 3.84 3.55 8.64
CA SER A 159 3.36 4.92 8.46
C SER A 159 1.83 4.86 8.41
N ILE A 160 1.17 5.45 9.40
CA ILE A 160 -0.28 5.36 9.60
C ILE A 160 -0.85 6.77 9.55
N MET A 161 -1.95 6.94 8.81
CA MET A 161 -2.74 8.15 8.84
C MET A 161 -4.21 7.83 9.05
N VAL A 162 -4.77 8.37 10.13
CA VAL A 162 -6.19 8.24 10.50
C VAL A 162 -6.78 9.61 10.76
N ILE A 163 -7.99 9.85 10.27
CA ILE A 163 -8.74 11.09 10.50
C ILE A 163 -9.99 10.76 11.31
N ASP A 164 -10.14 11.39 12.47
CA ASP A 164 -11.39 11.30 13.23
C ASP A 164 -12.44 12.20 12.57
N THR A 165 -13.45 11.61 11.95
CA THR A 165 -14.49 12.34 11.21
C THR A 165 -15.76 12.59 12.05
N ARG A 166 -15.74 12.28 13.35
CA ARG A 166 -16.87 12.55 14.24
C ARG A 166 -17.03 14.07 14.41
N GLY A 167 -18.25 14.55 14.23
CA GLY A 167 -18.60 15.96 14.43
C GLY A 167 -18.05 16.93 13.39
N THR A 168 -17.36 16.48 12.34
CA THR A 168 -16.86 17.37 11.28
C THR A 168 -18.01 17.98 10.48
N GLN A 169 -17.79 19.19 9.94
CA GLN A 169 -18.78 19.89 9.12
C GLN A 169 -19.11 19.10 7.84
N ASP A 170 -18.07 18.57 7.19
CA ASP A 170 -18.15 17.70 6.03
C ASP A 170 -17.20 16.51 6.24
N ARG A 171 -17.77 15.31 6.43
CA ARG A 171 -16.98 14.08 6.64
C ARG A 171 -16.20 13.68 5.40
N LYS A 172 -16.83 13.75 4.23
CA LYS A 172 -16.24 13.28 2.97
C LYS A 172 -15.10 14.19 2.57
N GLY A 173 -15.33 15.50 2.56
CA GLY A 173 -14.28 16.46 2.24
C GLY A 173 -13.11 16.42 3.24
N CYS A 174 -13.37 16.07 4.51
CA CYS A 174 -12.33 15.85 5.50
C CYS A 174 -11.47 14.62 5.19
N SER A 175 -12.12 13.49 4.85
CA SER A 175 -11.44 12.26 4.41
C SER A 175 -10.61 12.45 3.14
N GLU A 176 -10.99 13.41 2.29
CA GLU A 176 -10.28 13.79 1.05
C GLU A 176 -9.26 14.93 1.25
N CYS A 177 -9.01 15.32 2.50
CA CYS A 177 -8.01 16.32 2.87
C CYS A 177 -8.17 17.68 2.19
N ARG A 178 -9.42 18.13 2.03
CA ARG A 178 -9.73 19.45 1.46
C ARG A 178 -9.28 20.57 2.39
N CYS A 179 -8.35 21.40 1.92
CA CYS A 179 -7.71 22.45 2.73
C CYS A 179 -8.70 23.44 3.35
N ASP A 180 -9.79 23.78 2.64
CA ASP A 180 -10.81 24.71 3.11
C ASP A 180 -11.65 24.17 4.29
N LEU A 181 -11.60 22.87 4.53
CA LEU A 181 -12.27 22.19 5.65
C LEU A 181 -11.35 21.98 6.86
N PHE A 182 -10.08 22.33 6.78
CA PHE A 182 -9.13 22.22 7.87
C PHE A 182 -8.87 23.56 8.57
N ASN A 183 -8.54 23.51 9.85
CA ASN A 183 -8.02 24.62 10.62
C ASN A 183 -6.52 24.78 10.32
N LEU A 184 -6.20 25.30 9.14
CA LEU A 184 -4.83 25.50 8.69
C LEU A 184 -4.21 26.75 9.36
N PRO A 185 -2.92 26.70 9.73
CA PRO A 185 -2.16 27.89 10.13
C PRO A 185 -2.15 28.96 9.03
N ASN A 186 -2.09 30.24 9.42
CA ASN A 186 -2.09 31.35 8.46
C ASN A 186 -0.89 31.33 7.50
N ASP A 187 0.24 30.78 7.94
CA ASP A 187 1.48 30.65 7.17
C ASP A 187 1.61 29.30 6.44
N PHE A 188 0.57 28.45 6.47
CA PHE A 188 0.58 27.08 5.95
C PHE A 188 1.20 26.96 4.54
N TYR A 189 0.76 27.80 3.59
CA TYR A 189 1.24 27.78 2.20
C TYR A 189 2.69 28.28 2.05
N ASN A 190 3.18 29.08 3.01
CA ASN A 190 4.54 29.60 2.99
C ASN A 190 5.55 28.58 3.54
N VAL A 191 5.15 27.81 4.56
CA VAL A 191 6.04 26.88 5.28
C VAL A 191 5.95 25.44 4.78
N THR A 192 4.81 25.04 4.24
CA THR A 192 4.60 23.69 3.72
C THR A 192 5.18 23.59 2.32
N LYS A 193 5.98 22.54 2.10
CA LYS A 193 6.62 22.27 0.82
C LYS A 193 6.00 21.05 0.15
N ASP A 194 5.92 21.09 -1.17
CA ASP A 194 5.54 19.97 -2.01
C ASP A 194 6.63 18.88 -2.06
N ILE A 195 6.37 17.83 -2.82
CA ILE A 195 7.29 16.70 -3.00
C ILE A 195 8.63 17.09 -3.67
N HIS A 196 8.70 18.26 -4.31
CA HIS A 196 9.89 18.83 -4.95
C HIS A 196 10.61 19.84 -4.04
N GLY A 197 10.14 20.00 -2.81
CA GLY A 197 10.69 20.95 -1.84
C GLY A 197 10.31 22.41 -2.10
N GLN A 198 9.36 22.68 -3.00
CA GLN A 198 8.86 24.03 -3.29
C GLN A 198 7.69 24.39 -2.38
N PRO A 199 7.55 25.64 -1.93
CA PRO A 199 6.37 26.07 -1.17
C PRO A 199 5.07 25.78 -1.91
N LEU A 200 4.03 25.36 -1.18
CA LEU A 200 2.72 25.14 -1.77
C LEU A 200 2.10 26.43 -2.29
N THR A 201 1.43 26.34 -3.44
CA THR A 201 0.66 27.46 -3.98
C THR A 201 -0.74 27.50 -3.35
N THR A 202 -1.36 28.68 -3.32
CA THR A 202 -2.75 28.84 -2.89
C THR A 202 -3.76 28.13 -3.81
N ASP A 203 -3.32 27.67 -4.98
CA ASP A 203 -4.10 26.83 -5.89
C ASP A 203 -4.17 25.37 -5.41
N TYR A 204 -3.31 24.93 -4.49
CA TYR A 204 -3.43 23.63 -3.85
C TYR A 204 -4.66 23.61 -2.92
N LYS A 205 -5.72 22.94 -3.37
CA LYS A 205 -7.03 22.89 -2.69
C LYS A 205 -7.22 21.70 -1.76
N GLY A 206 -6.36 20.69 -1.82
CA GLY A 206 -6.44 19.53 -0.93
C GLY A 206 -5.57 18.36 -1.36
N GLY A 207 -5.42 17.42 -0.43
CA GLY A 207 -4.60 16.22 -0.56
C GLY A 207 -3.65 16.06 0.62
N LEU A 208 -2.61 15.24 0.44
CA LEU A 208 -1.59 14.84 1.43
C LEU A 208 -1.17 15.96 2.36
N PHE A 209 -0.89 17.15 1.83
CA PHE A 209 -0.29 18.22 2.61
C PHE A 209 -1.26 18.96 3.53
N CYS A 210 -2.57 18.88 3.29
CA CYS A 210 -3.59 19.52 4.13
C CYS A 210 -4.03 18.65 5.33
N CYS A 211 -3.45 17.45 5.44
CA CYS A 211 -3.75 16.44 6.43
C CYS A 211 -2.50 16.08 7.28
N GLN A 212 -1.78 17.09 7.76
CA GLN A 212 -0.62 16.89 8.62
C GLN A 212 -1.03 16.46 10.03
N ASP A 213 -0.10 15.80 10.74
CA ASP A 213 -0.32 15.36 12.11
C ASP A 213 -0.79 16.50 13.01
N ASN A 214 -1.78 16.23 13.86
CA ASN A 214 -2.41 17.17 14.79
C ASN A 214 -3.21 18.32 14.16
N LEU A 215 -3.25 18.45 12.84
CA LEU A 215 -4.24 19.34 12.21
C LEU A 215 -5.65 18.83 12.50
N THR A 216 -6.59 19.77 12.53
CA THR A 216 -7.99 19.47 12.84
C THR A 216 -8.89 19.93 11.73
N CYS A 217 -9.81 19.06 11.37
CA CYS A 217 -10.94 19.37 10.52
C CYS A 217 -11.91 20.28 11.27
N LYS A 218 -12.55 21.20 10.54
CA LYS A 218 -13.59 22.08 11.09
C LYS A 218 -14.74 21.24 11.62
N LEU A 219 -15.08 21.48 12.88
CA LEU A 219 -16.19 20.83 13.56
C LEU A 219 -17.48 21.64 13.42
N LYS A 220 -18.61 20.95 13.52
CA LYS A 220 -19.92 21.59 13.69
C LYS A 220 -19.91 22.37 15.00
N GLU A 221 -20.56 23.54 14.98
CA GLU A 221 -20.62 24.42 16.14
C GLU A 221 -21.16 23.68 17.38
N GLY A 222 -20.48 23.85 18.51
CA GLY A 222 -20.86 23.21 19.77
C GLY A 222 -20.56 21.70 19.87
N PHE A 223 -20.05 21.04 18.82
CA PHE A 223 -19.71 19.62 18.92
C PHE A 223 -18.51 19.41 19.84
N GLN A 224 -18.70 18.57 20.85
CA GLN A 224 -17.66 18.05 21.71
C GLN A 224 -17.81 16.53 21.75
N GLY A 225 -16.70 15.81 21.62
CA GLY A 225 -16.70 14.35 21.66
C GLY A 225 -15.52 13.83 22.46
N PRO A 226 -15.64 12.62 23.04
CA PRO A 226 -14.57 12.05 23.83
C PRO A 226 -13.36 11.74 22.93
N LYS A 227 -12.20 11.81 23.57
CA LYS A 227 -10.99 11.24 22.98
C LYS A 227 -11.09 9.72 22.92
N ARG A 228 -10.33 9.11 22.02
CA ARG A 228 -10.17 7.66 21.96
C ARG A 228 -8.75 7.30 21.58
N ASN A 229 -8.33 6.11 22.00
CA ASN A 229 -7.08 5.52 21.53
C ASN A 229 -7.43 4.43 20.53
N LEU A 230 -6.80 4.48 19.37
CA LEU A 230 -6.95 3.46 18.33
C LEU A 230 -5.60 2.80 18.08
N SER A 231 -5.64 1.55 17.62
CA SER A 231 -4.48 0.78 17.20
C SER A 231 -4.75 0.13 15.85
N LEU A 232 -3.68 -0.24 15.15
CA LEU A 232 -3.77 -1.10 13.97
C LEU A 232 -3.69 -2.56 14.42
N ARG A 233 -4.76 -3.34 14.21
CA ARG A 233 -4.72 -4.80 14.32
C ARG A 233 -4.32 -5.35 12.96
N TYR A 234 -3.35 -6.25 12.94
CA TYR A 234 -2.86 -6.81 11.69
C TYR A 234 -2.56 -8.30 11.78
N LYS A 235 -2.81 -9.00 10.69
CA LYS A 235 -2.66 -10.44 10.55
C LYS A 235 -1.65 -10.73 9.46
N ILE A 236 -0.64 -11.52 9.80
CA ILE A 236 0.40 -11.95 8.87
C ILE A 236 0.30 -13.46 8.69
N ARG A 237 0.35 -13.90 7.44
CA ARG A 237 0.48 -15.32 7.07
C ARG A 237 1.84 -15.52 6.42
N TRP A 238 2.55 -16.56 6.80
CA TRP A 238 3.89 -16.82 6.26
C TRP A 238 4.22 -18.32 6.26
N VAL A 239 5.26 -18.67 5.52
CA VAL A 239 5.91 -19.99 5.54
C VAL A 239 7.37 -19.82 5.93
N GLU A 240 7.98 -20.86 6.48
CA GLU A 240 9.45 -20.91 6.55
C GLU A 240 10.01 -20.92 5.12
N TRP A 241 11.09 -20.20 4.90
CA TRP A 241 11.70 -20.17 3.57
C TRP A 241 12.43 -21.48 3.31
N ASP A 242 12.18 -22.07 2.15
CA ASP A 242 12.86 -23.25 1.63
C ASP A 242 13.16 -23.07 0.13
N LYS A 243 13.70 -24.11 -0.51
CA LYS A 243 14.15 -24.06 -1.91
C LYS A 243 13.02 -24.05 -2.94
N TYR A 244 11.80 -24.40 -2.55
CA TYR A 244 10.61 -24.50 -3.40
C TYR A 244 9.87 -23.17 -3.51
N GLN A 245 10.07 -22.23 -2.58
CA GLN A 245 9.44 -20.90 -2.69
C GLN A 245 10.08 -20.06 -3.80
N VAL A 246 9.23 -19.27 -4.46
CA VAL A 246 9.62 -18.34 -5.50
C VAL A 246 9.49 -16.91 -4.97
N PRO A 247 10.59 -16.14 -4.89
CA PRO A 247 10.54 -14.76 -4.40
C PRO A 247 9.77 -13.86 -5.36
N LEU A 248 8.94 -13.00 -4.78
CA LEU A 248 8.22 -11.95 -5.50
C LEU A 248 8.93 -10.61 -5.37
N LYS A 249 8.92 -9.88 -6.48
CA LYS A 249 9.22 -8.46 -6.57
C LYS A 249 7.93 -7.66 -6.43
N VAL A 250 7.97 -6.62 -5.63
CA VAL A 250 6.79 -5.80 -5.33
C VAL A 250 6.94 -4.48 -6.07
N TYR A 251 5.99 -4.13 -6.91
CA TYR A 251 5.99 -2.85 -7.61
C TYR A 251 4.76 -2.07 -7.21
N ILE A 252 4.97 -0.81 -6.85
CA ILE A 252 3.89 0.19 -6.75
C ILE A 252 4.12 1.19 -7.87
N LEU A 253 3.15 1.24 -8.77
CA LEU A 253 3.19 2.09 -9.95
C LEU A 253 2.19 3.24 -9.79
N ASP A 254 2.51 4.42 -10.31
CA ASP A 254 1.70 5.64 -10.13
C ASP A 254 1.22 6.19 -11.49
N SER A 255 -0.10 6.33 -11.65
CA SER A 255 -0.69 6.92 -12.85
C SER A 255 -0.34 8.40 -13.09
N THR A 256 0.26 9.08 -12.12
CA THR A 256 0.78 10.45 -12.25
C THR A 256 2.23 10.53 -12.73
N ASP A 257 2.91 9.39 -12.87
CA ASP A 257 4.31 9.34 -13.28
C ASP A 257 4.55 9.99 -14.64
N LYS A 258 5.48 10.95 -14.66
CA LYS A 258 5.96 11.64 -15.86
C LYS A 258 7.39 11.21 -16.15
N MET A 259 7.53 10.20 -17.00
CA MET A 259 8.83 9.73 -17.46
C MET A 259 9.56 10.79 -18.30
N ARG A 260 10.80 11.12 -17.93
CA ARG A 260 11.71 11.98 -18.70
C ARG A 260 13.02 11.23 -18.94
N SER A 261 13.64 11.38 -20.12
CA SER A 261 14.95 10.79 -20.40
C SER A 261 16.02 11.87 -20.32
N ASN A 262 17.07 11.66 -19.53
CA ASN A 262 18.27 12.51 -19.54
C ASN A 262 19.46 11.69 -20.05
N GLY A 263 19.50 11.47 -21.36
CA GLY A 263 20.49 10.57 -21.99
C GLY A 263 20.22 9.10 -21.66
N SER A 264 21.13 8.45 -20.94
CA SER A 264 21.06 7.02 -20.60
C SER A 264 20.13 6.66 -19.43
N HIS A 265 19.68 7.65 -18.65
CA HIS A 265 18.87 7.41 -17.45
C HIS A 265 17.42 7.88 -17.64
N THR A 266 16.50 7.02 -17.20
CA THR A 266 15.07 7.33 -17.11
C THR A 266 14.81 7.96 -15.75
N ILE A 267 14.20 9.15 -15.75
CA ILE A 267 13.79 9.88 -14.56
C ILE A 267 12.27 9.74 -14.46
N HIS A 268 11.81 9.22 -13.33
CA HIS A 268 10.39 9.13 -12.99
C HIS A 268 10.02 10.33 -12.12
N ASP A 269 8.84 10.92 -12.36
CA ASP A 269 8.38 12.14 -11.69
C ASP A 269 6.96 11.91 -11.20
N CYS A 270 6.83 10.93 -10.29
CA CYS A 270 5.58 10.57 -9.64
C CYS A 270 5.13 11.70 -8.71
N GLN A 271 3.82 11.99 -8.72
CA GLN A 271 3.21 13.02 -7.89
C GLN A 271 2.49 12.45 -6.66
N ALA A 272 2.30 11.12 -6.57
CA ALA A 272 1.51 10.38 -5.58
C ALA A 272 0.00 10.69 -5.60
N GLU A 273 -0.40 11.93 -5.85
CA GLU A 273 -1.80 12.36 -5.94
C GLU A 273 -2.00 13.41 -7.04
N TYR A 274 -3.26 13.63 -7.40
CA TYR A 274 -3.66 14.71 -8.31
C TYR A 274 -5.05 15.23 -7.96
N THR A 275 -5.39 16.42 -8.48
CA THR A 275 -6.73 17.00 -8.30
C THR A 275 -7.55 16.80 -9.57
N ILE A 276 -8.78 16.34 -9.41
CA ILE A 276 -9.77 16.27 -10.49
C ILE A 276 -10.60 17.54 -10.43
N LEU A 277 -10.57 18.32 -11.51
CA LEU A 277 -11.46 19.46 -11.71
C LEU A 277 -12.65 19.02 -12.58
N PRO A 278 -13.90 19.32 -12.17
CA PRO A 278 -15.07 18.93 -12.94
C PRO A 278 -15.11 19.69 -14.26
N ASN A 279 -15.24 18.97 -15.38
CA ASN A 279 -15.27 19.58 -16.72
C ASN A 279 -16.69 20.02 -17.19
N GLY A 280 -17.69 20.04 -16.29
CA GLY A 280 -19.08 20.40 -16.62
C GLY A 280 -19.89 19.32 -17.34
N SER A 281 -19.26 18.23 -17.79
CA SER A 281 -19.92 17.05 -18.37
C SER A 281 -19.90 15.90 -17.36
N SER A 282 -20.97 15.79 -16.55
CA SER A 282 -21.14 14.75 -15.52
C SER A 282 -21.04 13.32 -16.07
N ASP A 283 -21.33 13.14 -17.36
CA ASP A 283 -21.37 11.84 -18.01
C ASP A 283 -19.99 11.37 -18.52
N SER A 284 -18.98 12.24 -18.48
CA SER A 284 -17.62 11.89 -18.87
C SER A 284 -16.82 11.40 -17.66
N LEU A 285 -15.98 10.36 -17.83
CA LEU A 285 -15.05 9.93 -16.79
C LEU A 285 -13.77 10.76 -16.85
N HIS A 286 -13.20 11.08 -15.69
CA HIS A 286 -11.83 11.57 -15.63
C HIS A 286 -10.88 10.39 -15.80
N VAL A 287 -9.92 10.53 -16.71
CA VAL A 287 -8.95 9.48 -17.04
C VAL A 287 -7.54 10.00 -16.85
N GLN A 288 -6.82 9.40 -15.90
CA GLN A 288 -5.41 9.67 -15.66
C GLN A 288 -4.57 8.47 -16.13
N LYS A 289 -3.53 8.71 -16.93
CA LYS A 289 -2.66 7.64 -17.45
C LYS A 289 -1.19 7.94 -17.25
N ALA A 290 -0.43 6.88 -17.01
CA ALA A 290 1.03 6.88 -17.10
C ALA A 290 1.50 5.70 -17.96
N LYS A 291 2.63 5.89 -18.64
CA LYS A 291 3.37 4.83 -19.32
C LYS A 291 4.66 4.59 -18.57
N ILE A 292 4.90 3.37 -18.13
CA ILE A 292 6.02 3.02 -17.26
C ILE A 292 6.78 1.88 -17.91
N LYS A 293 8.07 2.10 -18.19
CA LYS A 293 8.93 1.08 -18.77
C LYS A 293 9.48 0.19 -17.66
N MET A 294 9.19 -1.10 -17.71
CA MET A 294 9.71 -2.07 -16.75
C MET A 294 11.14 -2.43 -17.11
N GLU A 295 12.13 -2.06 -16.31
CA GLU A 295 13.52 -2.46 -16.56
C GLU A 295 13.68 -3.98 -16.53
N LYS A 296 13.02 -4.60 -15.56
CA LYS A 296 12.91 -6.05 -15.40
C LYS A 296 11.45 -6.45 -15.33
N GLY A 297 11.10 -7.40 -16.20
CA GLY A 297 9.76 -7.99 -16.27
C GLY A 297 9.64 -9.20 -15.35
N GLY A 298 8.56 -9.94 -15.54
CA GLY A 298 8.26 -11.14 -14.76
C GLY A 298 6.85 -11.65 -15.03
N TYR A 299 6.47 -12.72 -14.35
CA TYR A 299 5.11 -13.25 -14.39
C TYR A 299 4.27 -12.52 -13.35
N LEU A 300 3.14 -11.96 -13.78
CA LEU A 300 2.19 -11.32 -12.88
C LEU A 300 1.55 -12.40 -12.00
N ILE A 301 1.65 -12.24 -10.67
CA ILE A 301 1.08 -13.19 -9.68
C ILE A 301 -0.07 -12.56 -8.91
N TYR A 302 0.01 -11.26 -8.65
CA TYR A 302 -0.97 -10.49 -7.89
C TYR A 302 -1.06 -9.09 -8.48
N GLY A 303 -2.28 -8.55 -8.58
CA GLY A 303 -2.52 -7.17 -8.98
C GLY A 303 -3.70 -6.56 -8.23
N THR A 304 -3.54 -5.36 -7.66
CA THR A 304 -4.65 -4.58 -7.09
C THR A 304 -4.32 -3.09 -7.15
N THR A 305 -5.22 -2.23 -6.70
CA THR A 305 -5.02 -0.78 -6.69
C THR A 305 -5.34 -0.16 -5.33
N HIS A 306 -4.68 0.96 -5.03
CA HIS A 306 -5.10 1.89 -3.98
C HIS A 306 -5.72 3.11 -4.65
N MET A 307 -6.98 3.38 -4.32
CA MET A 307 -7.79 4.40 -4.98
C MET A 307 -8.70 5.07 -3.97
N HIS A 308 -9.02 6.34 -4.21
CA HIS A 308 -9.91 7.11 -3.35
C HIS A 308 -11.39 6.96 -3.77
N THR A 309 -12.29 7.44 -2.91
CA THR A 309 -13.73 7.44 -3.17
C THR A 309 -14.03 8.12 -4.52
N VAL A 310 -15.11 7.70 -5.18
CA VAL A 310 -15.52 8.08 -6.55
C VAL A 310 -14.70 7.51 -7.71
N VAL A 311 -13.72 6.63 -7.42
CA VAL A 311 -13.09 5.78 -8.44
C VAL A 311 -14.13 4.87 -9.11
N VAL A 312 -13.96 4.62 -10.40
CA VAL A 312 -14.76 3.67 -11.17
C VAL A 312 -14.00 2.37 -11.35
N ASN A 313 -12.76 2.45 -11.82
CA ASN A 313 -11.81 1.34 -11.88
C ASN A 313 -10.41 1.87 -12.17
N ALA A 314 -9.43 0.98 -12.13
CA ALA A 314 -8.15 1.19 -12.79
C ALA A 314 -7.71 -0.07 -13.51
N THR A 315 -7.06 0.12 -14.64
CA THR A 315 -6.60 -0.99 -15.49
C THR A 315 -5.13 -0.84 -15.83
N LEU A 316 -4.41 -1.96 -15.75
CA LEU A 316 -3.04 -2.11 -16.19
C LEU A 316 -3.03 -2.82 -17.55
N TYR A 317 -2.39 -2.20 -18.53
CA TYR A 317 -2.25 -2.72 -19.88
C TYR A 317 -0.80 -3.02 -20.21
N GLY A 318 -0.58 -4.07 -21.01
CA GLY A 318 0.70 -4.34 -21.67
C GLY A 318 0.95 -3.39 -22.84
N GLN A 319 2.16 -3.43 -23.37
CA GLN A 319 2.57 -2.53 -24.46
C GLN A 319 1.76 -2.72 -25.75
N ASP A 320 1.28 -3.94 -25.98
CA ASP A 320 0.42 -4.36 -27.09
C ASP A 320 -1.08 -4.02 -26.85
N GLY A 321 -1.41 -3.38 -25.73
CA GLY A 321 -2.78 -3.01 -25.36
C GLY A 321 -3.57 -4.12 -24.69
N ARG A 322 -2.98 -5.31 -24.45
CA ARG A 322 -3.67 -6.37 -23.71
C ARG A 322 -3.93 -5.95 -22.27
N THR A 323 -5.10 -6.30 -21.73
CA THR A 323 -5.39 -6.09 -20.32
C THR A 323 -4.62 -7.10 -19.47
N LEU A 324 -3.79 -6.62 -18.55
CA LEU A 324 -3.06 -7.45 -17.58
C LEU A 324 -3.86 -7.63 -16.30
N CYS A 325 -4.49 -6.55 -15.82
CA CYS A 325 -5.33 -6.56 -14.63
C CYS A 325 -6.27 -5.36 -14.62
N THR A 326 -7.54 -5.57 -14.29
CA THR A 326 -8.49 -4.50 -13.97
C THR A 326 -8.93 -4.65 -12.52
N SER A 327 -8.73 -3.60 -11.73
CA SER A 327 -9.17 -3.51 -10.34
C SER A 327 -10.35 -2.53 -10.24
N THR A 328 -11.39 -2.93 -9.51
CA THR A 328 -12.64 -2.21 -9.33
C THR A 328 -12.96 -2.06 -7.84
N PRO A 329 -13.56 -0.93 -7.42
CA PRO A 329 -13.90 -0.71 -6.03
C PRO A 329 -15.12 -1.52 -5.62
N LYS A 330 -15.11 -1.94 -4.35
CA LYS A 330 -16.29 -2.39 -3.63
C LYS A 330 -16.73 -1.27 -2.71
N TYR A 331 -17.92 -0.72 -2.98
CA TYR A 331 -18.55 0.27 -2.10
C TYR A 331 -19.42 -0.42 -1.06
N GLY A 332 -19.35 0.06 0.18
CA GLY A 332 -20.23 -0.41 1.24
C GLY A 332 -21.68 0.03 1.03
N THR A 333 -22.60 -0.64 1.72
CA THR A 333 -24.07 -0.42 1.60
C THR A 333 -24.79 -0.35 2.94
N GLY A 334 -24.08 -0.59 4.05
CA GLY A 334 -24.60 -0.65 5.41
C GLY A 334 -23.89 0.33 6.36
N LYS A 335 -23.87 -0.01 7.64
CA LYS A 335 -23.21 0.79 8.71
C LYS A 335 -22.11 0.04 9.45
N GLU A 336 -22.03 -1.28 9.24
CA GLU A 336 -21.06 -2.10 9.95
C GLU A 336 -19.64 -1.84 9.44
N PRO A 337 -18.63 -1.97 10.33
CA PRO A 337 -17.22 -1.98 9.94
C PRO A 337 -16.94 -2.90 8.75
N GLY A 338 -16.56 -2.34 7.60
CA GLY A 338 -16.20 -3.08 6.38
C GLY A 338 -17.32 -3.13 5.34
N ASN A 339 -18.44 -2.46 5.61
CA ASN A 339 -19.57 -2.34 4.70
C ASN A 339 -20.21 -0.94 4.78
N GLU A 340 -19.45 0.10 5.08
CA GLU A 340 -19.96 1.46 5.30
C GLU A 340 -20.46 2.10 3.99
N ASN A 341 -21.73 2.49 3.99
CA ASN A 341 -22.37 3.12 2.83
C ASN A 341 -21.63 4.38 2.38
N GLY A 342 -21.31 4.43 1.09
CA GLY A 342 -20.60 5.57 0.48
C GLY A 342 -19.08 5.53 0.62
N TYR A 343 -18.50 4.52 1.27
CA TYR A 343 -17.06 4.33 1.39
C TYR A 343 -16.56 3.21 0.47
N ALA A 344 -15.37 3.38 -0.10
CA ALA A 344 -14.64 2.28 -0.73
C ALA A 344 -14.11 1.35 0.38
N VAL A 345 -14.72 0.18 0.51
CA VAL A 345 -14.42 -0.79 1.58
C VAL A 345 -13.56 -1.95 1.09
N GLY A 346 -13.25 -2.01 -0.21
CA GLY A 346 -12.42 -3.03 -0.83
C GLY A 346 -12.08 -2.71 -2.28
N MET A 347 -11.09 -3.40 -2.83
CA MET A 347 -10.71 -3.39 -4.24
C MET A 347 -10.63 -4.83 -4.75
N SER A 348 -11.08 -5.06 -5.98
CA SER A 348 -10.97 -6.38 -6.60
C SER A 348 -9.52 -6.70 -6.96
N VAL A 349 -9.09 -7.92 -6.65
CA VAL A 349 -7.72 -8.37 -6.88
C VAL A 349 -7.65 -9.28 -8.11
N CYS A 350 -6.62 -9.11 -8.93
CA CYS A 350 -6.27 -10.01 -10.02
C CYS A 350 -5.33 -11.12 -9.53
N TYR A 351 -5.77 -12.35 -9.71
CA TYR A 351 -5.00 -13.57 -9.50
C TYR A 351 -4.90 -14.34 -10.83
N PRO A 352 -4.06 -13.89 -11.78
CA PRO A 352 -3.89 -14.62 -13.02
C PRO A 352 -3.35 -16.04 -12.73
N GLN A 353 -3.67 -16.98 -13.60
CA GLN A 353 -3.07 -18.31 -13.52
C GLN A 353 -1.54 -18.17 -13.63
N PRO A 354 -0.75 -18.76 -12.72
CA PRO A 354 0.70 -18.64 -12.77
C PRO A 354 1.26 -19.00 -14.15
N GLY A 355 2.06 -18.11 -14.74
CA GLY A 355 2.62 -18.27 -16.08
C GLY A 355 1.77 -17.70 -17.23
N SER A 356 0.47 -17.46 -17.04
CA SER A 356 -0.43 -16.98 -18.09
C SER A 356 -0.17 -15.54 -18.54
N ILE A 357 0.33 -14.68 -17.64
CA ILE A 357 0.63 -13.28 -17.92
C ILE A 357 2.10 -13.02 -17.66
N LYS A 358 2.88 -12.93 -18.73
CA LYS A 358 4.28 -12.50 -18.70
C LYS A 358 4.38 -11.03 -19.10
N ILE A 359 5.16 -10.26 -18.35
CA ILE A 359 5.63 -8.92 -18.69
C ILE A 359 7.10 -9.07 -19.06
N ASN A 360 7.50 -8.58 -20.22
CA ASN A 360 8.88 -8.74 -20.70
C ASN A 360 9.80 -7.65 -20.15
N ASP A 361 11.10 -7.97 -20.07
CA ASP A 361 12.14 -6.96 -19.80
C ASP A 361 12.05 -5.83 -20.84
N GLY A 362 12.01 -4.59 -20.37
CA GLY A 362 11.85 -3.40 -21.20
C GLY A 362 10.43 -3.13 -21.70
N GLU A 363 9.42 -3.97 -21.37
CA GLU A 363 8.03 -3.76 -21.77
C GLU A 363 7.47 -2.49 -21.11
N THR A 364 6.76 -1.68 -21.89
CA THR A 364 6.08 -0.48 -21.38
C THR A 364 4.66 -0.81 -20.95
N LEU A 365 4.37 -0.69 -19.66
CA LEU A 365 3.03 -0.83 -19.12
C LEU A 365 2.29 0.50 -19.18
N THR A 366 0.98 0.45 -19.39
CA THR A 366 0.11 1.63 -19.28
C THR A 366 -0.84 1.44 -18.11
N ILE A 367 -0.82 2.37 -17.16
CA ILE A 367 -1.82 2.45 -16.10
C ILE A 367 -2.86 3.45 -16.52
N GLU A 368 -4.12 3.09 -16.30
CA GLU A 368 -5.25 3.96 -16.53
C GLU A 368 -6.15 3.95 -15.31
N SER A 369 -6.19 5.09 -14.62
CA SER A 369 -7.10 5.34 -13.50
C SER A 369 -8.34 6.06 -14.03
N ARG A 370 -9.53 5.55 -13.71
CA ARG A 370 -10.81 6.15 -14.09
C ARG A 370 -11.59 6.55 -12.86
N TYR A 371 -11.94 7.83 -12.80
CA TYR A 371 -12.76 8.41 -11.74
C TYR A 371 -14.03 9.02 -12.33
N ARG A 372 -15.08 9.09 -11.52
CA ARG A 372 -16.18 10.01 -11.85
C ARG A 372 -15.62 11.41 -11.91
N ASN A 373 -16.06 12.19 -12.90
CA ASN A 373 -15.60 13.55 -13.14
C ASN A 373 -16.27 14.53 -12.18
N GLU A 374 -16.03 14.31 -10.91
CA GLU A 374 -16.44 15.14 -9.79
C GLU A 374 -15.19 15.85 -9.24
N PHE A 375 -15.39 16.99 -8.58
CA PHE A 375 -14.27 17.62 -7.87
C PHE A 375 -13.74 16.67 -6.79
N LEU A 376 -12.47 16.31 -6.90
CA LEU A 376 -11.79 15.41 -5.96
C LEU A 376 -10.36 15.92 -5.73
N THR A 377 -9.99 16.12 -4.47
CA THR A 377 -8.62 16.40 -4.05
C THR A 377 -7.93 15.12 -3.61
N GLY A 378 -6.61 15.08 -3.74
CA GLY A 378 -5.83 13.92 -3.34
C GLY A 378 -6.21 12.63 -4.08
N ALA A 379 -6.71 12.70 -5.32
CA ALA A 379 -7.03 11.51 -6.10
C ALA A 379 -5.77 10.66 -6.29
N MET A 380 -5.84 9.38 -5.95
CA MET A 380 -4.72 8.46 -6.12
C MET A 380 -4.89 7.60 -7.36
N GLY A 381 -3.79 7.03 -7.82
CA GLY A 381 -3.78 6.18 -9.00
C GLY A 381 -2.71 5.11 -8.92
N HIS A 382 -2.62 4.46 -7.75
CA HIS A 382 -1.55 3.51 -7.47
C HIS A 382 -1.97 2.10 -7.84
N PHE A 383 -1.09 1.40 -8.55
CA PHE A 383 -1.28 0.03 -8.97
C PHE A 383 -0.18 -0.85 -8.36
N TYR A 384 -0.60 -1.81 -7.53
CA TYR A 384 0.28 -2.75 -6.85
C TYR A 384 0.33 -4.01 -7.69
N ILE A 385 1.52 -4.40 -8.16
CA ILE A 385 1.73 -5.67 -8.86
C ILE A 385 2.87 -6.44 -8.24
N TYR A 386 2.68 -7.74 -8.05
CA TYR A 386 3.75 -8.63 -7.61
C TYR A 386 4.17 -9.54 -8.75
N LEU A 387 5.46 -9.49 -9.06
CA LEU A 387 6.05 -10.20 -10.19
C LEU A 387 6.99 -11.29 -9.70
N ALA A 388 6.89 -12.47 -10.32
CA ALA A 388 7.88 -13.52 -10.18
C ALA A 388 8.80 -13.50 -11.40
N GLU A 389 10.11 -13.30 -11.21
CA GLU A 389 11.09 -13.30 -12.32
C GLU A 389 11.23 -14.69 -12.97
N ARG A 390 10.95 -15.74 -12.20
CA ARG A 390 10.97 -17.14 -12.62
C ARG A 390 9.73 -17.87 -12.14
N LEU A 391 9.40 -18.96 -12.81
CA LEU A 391 8.39 -19.92 -12.35
C LEU A 391 9.07 -21.15 -11.76
N HIS A 392 8.38 -21.81 -10.83
CA HIS A 392 8.77 -23.12 -10.33
C HIS A 392 8.75 -24.15 -11.47
N GLU A 393 9.64 -25.15 -11.42
CA GLU A 393 9.80 -26.15 -12.51
C GLU A 393 8.49 -26.88 -12.81
N ASP A 394 7.70 -27.21 -11.79
CA ASP A 394 6.41 -27.89 -11.98
C ASP A 394 5.39 -27.04 -12.74
N ILE A 395 5.41 -25.72 -12.54
CA ILE A 395 4.52 -24.81 -13.28
C ILE A 395 4.99 -24.75 -14.73
N LYS A 396 6.32 -24.69 -14.98
CA LYS A 396 6.89 -24.71 -16.33
C LYS A 396 6.53 -25.98 -17.11
N ASN A 397 6.50 -27.13 -16.44
CA ASN A 397 6.22 -28.42 -17.07
C ASN A 397 4.71 -28.64 -17.36
N SER A 398 3.83 -27.79 -16.81
CA SER A 398 2.38 -27.85 -17.03
C SER A 398 1.85 -26.89 -18.11
N MET A 399 2.74 -26.04 -18.64
CA MET A 399 2.51 -25.16 -19.80
C MET A 399 3.10 -25.81 -21.05
#